data_AF-A0A495JBA9-F1
#
_entry.id   AF-A0A495JBA9-F1
#
_cell.length_a   1.000
_cell.length_b   1.000
_cell.length_c   1.000
_cell.angle_alpha   90.00
_cell.angle_beta   90.00
_cell.angle_gamma   90.00
#
_symmetry.space_group_name_H-M   'P 1'
#
loop_
_entity.id
_entity.type
_entity.pdbx_description
1 polymer ?
#
loop_
_entity_poly.entity_id
_entity_poly.type
_entity_poly.pdbx_seq_one_letter_code
_entity_poly.pdbx_strand_id
1 'polypeptide(L)' 'MTTMTLQVPDSLEKEHQETVRFIAAKLYEAGKLSFGQAAEMCDMSKWDFPAVPAQFDVNYISV' A
#
# COMPACT_ATOMS: atom_id res chain seq x y z
N MET A 1 -4.36 -1.60 14.31
CA MET A 1 -4.19 -0.48 13.38
C MET A 1 -4.66 0.82 14.01
N THR A 2 -4.08 1.96 13.62
CA THR A 2 -4.50 3.31 14.03
C THR A 2 -4.96 4.06 12.78
N THR A 3 -5.97 4.91 12.91
CA THR A 3 -6.52 5.67 11.78
C THR A 3 -5.80 7.00 11.62
N MET A 4 -5.34 7.27 10.40
CA MET A 4 -4.81 8.57 9.98
C MET A 4 -5.74 9.16 8.91
N THR A 5 -6.09 10.43 9.02
CA THR A 5 -6.96 11.12 8.05
C THR A 5 -6.12 12.02 7.16
N LEU A 6 -6.28 11.89 5.84
CA LEU A 6 -5.59 12.70 4.84
C LEU A 6 -6.62 13.38 3.95
N GLN A 7 -6.45 14.67 3.67
CA GLN A 7 -7.23 15.36 2.65
C GLN A 7 -6.60 15.09 1.28
N VAL A 8 -7.40 14.54 0.37
CA VAL A 8 -6.99 14.18 -0.98
C VAL A 8 -8.00 14.70 -1.99
N PRO A 9 -7.63 14.89 -3.28
CA PRO A 9 -8.59 15.17 -4.33
C PRO A 9 -9.65 14.06 -4.44
N ASP A 10 -10.89 14.43 -4.80
CA ASP A 10 -12.01 13.48 -4.94
C ASP A 10 -11.74 12.34 -5.93
N SER A 11 -10.85 12.55 -6.90
CA SER A 11 -10.43 11.50 -7.84
C SER A 11 -9.77 10.32 -7.14
N LEU A 12 -8.99 10.55 -6.08
CA LEU A 12 -8.31 9.49 -5.34
C LEU A 12 -9.30 8.67 -4.50
N GLU A 13 -10.37 9.29 -4.01
CA GLU A 13 -11.42 8.57 -3.29
C GLU A 13 -12.27 7.69 -4.23
N LYS A 14 -12.46 8.10 -5.48
CA LYS A 14 -13.11 7.23 -6.50
C LYS A 14 -12.31 5.95 -6.77
N GLU A 15 -11.00 6.02 -6.57
CA GLU A 15 -10.05 4.91 -6.71
C GLU A 15 -9.48 4.50 -5.35
N HIS A 16 -10.30 4.55 -4.30
CA HIS A 16 -9.87 4.36 -2.90
C HIS A 16 -8.97 3.13 -2.70
N GLN A 17 -9.41 1.97 -3.20
CA GLN A 17 -8.68 0.70 -3.08
C GLN A 17 -7.30 0.74 -3.76
N GLU A 18 -7.21 1.35 -4.94
CA GLU A 18 -5.96 1.48 -5.68
C GLU A 18 -5.02 2.49 -4.99
N THR A 19 -5.57 3.59 -4.50
CA THR A 19 -4.84 4.61 -3.73
C THR A 19 -4.26 4.02 -2.44
N VAL A 20 -5.05 3.25 -1.69
CA VAL A 20 -4.59 2.58 -0.46
C VAL A 20 -3.47 1.59 -0.77
N ARG A 21 -3.61 0.80 -1.84
CA ARG A 21 -2.58 -0.15 -2.30
C ARG A 21 -1.28 0.55 -2.68
N PHE A 22 -1.37 1.66 -3.42
CA PHE A 22 -0.22 2.47 -3.79
C PHE A 22 0.50 3.04 -2.55
N ILE A 23 -0.25 3.60 -1.61
CA ILE A 23 0.30 4.14 -0.36
C ILE A 23 0.97 3.02 0.47
N ALA A 24 0.31 1.88 0.61
CA ALA A 24 0.86 0.73 1.33
C ALA A 24 2.16 0.23 0.68
N ALA A 25 2.21 0.15 -0.66
CA ALA A 25 3.41 -0.24 -1.39
C ALA A 25 4.55 0.76 -1.19
N LYS A 26 4.28 2.07 -1.27
CA LYS A 26 5.30 3.12 -1.08
C LYS A 26 5.82 3.19 0.36
N LEU A 27 4.94 3.01 1.34
CA LEU A 27 5.36 2.95 2.74
C LEU A 27 6.14 1.68 3.08
N TYR A 28 5.83 0.55 2.44
CA TYR A 28 6.62 -0.68 2.52
C TYR A 28 8.02 -0.49 1.89
N GLU A 29 8.09 0.07 0.67
CA GLU A 29 9.36 0.40 -0.01
C GLU A 29 10.23 1.32 0.85
N ALA A 30 9.63 2.31 1.52
CA ALA A 30 10.32 3.21 2.45
C ALA A 30 10.68 2.57 3.82
N GLY A 31 10.40 1.28 4.02
CA GLY A 31 10.65 0.55 5.27
C GLY A 31 9.80 1.02 6.46
N LYS A 32 8.71 1.75 6.22
CA LYS A 32 7.80 2.26 7.27
C LYS A 32 6.73 1.26 7.66
N LEU A 33 6.43 0.32 6.77
CA LEU A 33 5.54 -0.81 7.04
C LEU A 33 6.31 -2.11 6.93
N SER A 34 6.05 -3.03 7.85
CA SER A 34 6.33 -4.43 7.59
C SER A 34 5.41 -4.97 6.49
N PHE A 35 5.82 -6.03 5.83
CA PHE A 35 5.03 -6.72 4.81
C PHE A 35 3.62 -7.08 5.31
N GLY A 36 3.50 -7.54 6.57
CA GLY A 36 2.20 -7.87 7.17
C GLY A 36 1.31 -6.65 7.42
N GLN A 37 1.88 -5.52 7.81
CA GLN A 37 1.14 -4.27 8.02
C GLN A 37 0.69 -3.65 6.69
N ALA A 38 1.49 -3.77 5.63
CA ALA A 38 1.12 -3.30 4.31
C ALA A 38 -0.02 -4.15 3.70
N ALA A 39 -0.01 -5.46 3.92
CA ALA A 39 -1.12 -6.34 3.56
C ALA A 39 -2.42 -5.97 4.32
N GLU A 40 -2.31 -5.73 5.62
CA GLU A 40 -3.43 -5.31 6.48
C GLU A 40 -4.00 -3.94 6.06
N MET A 41 -3.16 -3.00 5.63
CA MET A 41 -3.62 -1.71 5.08
C MET A 41 -4.44 -1.86 3.81
N CYS A 42 -4.13 -2.85 2.98
CA CYS A 42 -4.86 -3.11 1.74
C CYS A 42 -6.15 -3.92 1.93
N ASP A 43 -6.49 -4.33 3.17
CA ASP A 43 -7.53 -5.32 3.46
C ASP A 43 -7.31 -6.64 2.69
N MET A 44 -6.05 -7.07 2.59
CA MET A 44 -5.64 -8.25 1.83
C MET A 44 -4.95 -9.29 2.73
N SER A 45 -4.98 -10.55 2.30
CA SER A 45 -4.17 -11.56 2.95
C SER A 45 -2.68 -11.29 2.70
N LYS A 46 -1.83 -11.71 3.65
CA LYS A 46 -0.36 -11.59 3.51
C LYS A 46 0.16 -12.26 2.23
N TRP A 47 -0.53 -13.27 1.72
CA TRP A 47 -0.12 -14.02 0.53
C TRP A 47 -0.40 -13.27 -0.77
N ASP A 48 -1.36 -12.33 -0.77
CA ASP A 48 -1.78 -11.59 -1.96
C ASP A 48 -1.04 -10.25 -2.11
N PHE A 49 -0.45 -9.74 -1.03
CA PHE A 49 0.28 -8.47 -1.03
C PHE A 49 1.49 -8.41 -1.99
N PRO A 50 2.27 -9.48 -2.26
CA PRO A 50 3.37 -9.42 -3.23
C PRO A 50 2.94 -8.97 -4.63
N ALA A 51 1.67 -9.22 -5.01
CA ALA A 51 1.13 -8.80 -6.30
C ALA A 51 0.85 -7.29 -6.37
N VAL A 52 0.76 -6.59 -5.24
CA VAL A 52 0.43 -5.17 -5.17
C VAL A 52 1.61 -4.29 -5.60
N PRO A 53 2.81 -4.36 -4.97
CA PRO A 53 3.94 -3.52 -5.40
C PRO A 53 4.41 -3.81 -6.84
N ALA A 54 4.19 -5.04 -7.33
CA ALA A 54 4.47 -5.42 -8.72
C ALA A 54 3.60 -4.68 -9.75
N GLN A 55 2.42 -4.18 -9.37
CA GLN A 55 1.54 -3.39 -10.24
C GLN A 55 1.95 -1.91 -10.31
N PHE A 56 2.72 -1.42 -9.35
CA PHE A 56 3.09 0.00 -9.21
C PHE A 56 4.58 0.28 -9.50
N ASP A 57 5.29 -0.66 -10.14
CA ASP A 57 6.74 -0.59 -10.44
C ASP A 57 7.60 -0.27 -9.21
N VAL A 58 7.21 -0.83 -8.06
CA VAL A 58 7.89 -0.61 -6.78
C VAL A 58 9.01 -1.64 -6.67
N ASN A 59 10.25 -1.18 -6.60
CA ASN A 59 11.42 -2.06 -6.57
C ASN A 59 11.40 -2.92 -5.31
N TYR A 60 11.25 -4.24 -5.47
CA TYR A 60 11.18 -5.19 -4.36
C TYR A 60 12.56 -5.63 -3.85
N ILE A 61 13.66 -5.12 -4.43
CA ILE A 61 15.00 -5.65 -4.20
C ILE A 61 15.99 -4.48 -4.16
N SER A 62 16.30 -4.01 -2.96
CA SER A 62 17.58 -3.32 -2.72
C SER A 62 18.62 -4.41 -2.47
N VAL A 63 19.47 -4.66 -3.46
CA VAL A 63 20.71 -5.44 -3.30
C VAL A 63 21.69 -4.72 -2.38
#